data_AF-A0A914J197-F1
#
_entry.id   AF-A0A914J197-F1
#
_cell.length_a   1.000
_cell.length_b   1.000
_cell.length_c   1.000
_cell.angle_alpha   90.00
_cell.angle_beta   90.00
_cell.angle_gamma   90.00
#
_symmetry.space_group_name_H-M   'P 1'
#
loop_
_entity.id
_entity.type
_entity.pdbx_description
1 polymer ?
#
loop_
_entity_poly.entity_id
_entity_poly.type
_entity_poly.pdbx_seq_one_letter_code
_entity_poly.pdbx_strand_id
1 'polypeptide(L)'
;MSDFVSDVEDSEMEFKPAEEERIRYGGAQAVNDDEEEEYEEGEDDEDKRRAAERERKKAEVRKRLEEAGRMKKAKKGFLTPERKKKLRKLLMLKAAEDLKQQQMLKEQERQRILQERIPVLPEDLDSLDTSELQELANEYFEHILELESQKYDLSYEVRQKDFEINELTIAVNDLRGKFVKPTLKKVSKTDSKFNKIKKSGAAAKVDFRSNLKTVESNKYAMDEPEK
;
A
#
# COMPACT_ATOMS: atom_id res chain seq x y z
N MET A 1 -70.94 -9.73 -9.93
CA MET A 1 -70.19 -10.52 -10.93
C MET A 1 -69.04 -11.17 -10.17
N SER A 2 -69.32 -12.18 -9.34
CA SER A 2 -69.50 -13.60 -9.70
C SER A 2 -68.25 -14.20 -10.32
N ASP A 3 -67.50 -14.88 -9.46
CA ASP A 3 -66.91 -16.21 -9.64
C ASP A 3 -66.17 -16.50 -10.96
N PHE A 4 -64.85 -16.63 -10.84
CA PHE A 4 -64.09 -17.56 -11.66
C PHE A 4 -62.91 -18.12 -10.85
N VAL A 5 -63.24 -19.09 -9.99
CA VAL A 5 -62.28 -20.02 -9.38
C VAL A 5 -62.77 -21.41 -9.74
N SER A 6 -61.99 -22.14 -10.55
CA SER A 6 -61.83 -23.59 -10.47
C SER A 6 -60.82 -24.07 -11.51
N ASP A 7 -59.77 -24.73 -10.99
CA ASP A 7 -59.04 -25.87 -11.55
C ASP A 7 -58.47 -25.80 -12.97
N VAL A 8 -57.13 -25.90 -13.08
CA VAL A 8 -56.44 -27.04 -13.72
C VAL A 8 -55.00 -27.13 -13.18
N GLU A 9 -54.81 -28.08 -12.26
CA GLU A 9 -53.71 -29.06 -12.15
C GLU A 9 -52.25 -28.60 -12.12
N ASP A 10 -51.68 -28.63 -10.91
CA ASP A 10 -50.24 -28.73 -10.63
C ASP A 10 -49.65 -30.02 -11.25
N SER A 11 -48.83 -29.87 -12.29
CA SER A 11 -47.91 -30.91 -12.73
C SER A 11 -46.55 -30.68 -12.09
N GLU A 12 -46.26 -31.40 -11.00
CA GLU A 12 -44.91 -31.50 -10.42
C GLU A 12 -43.94 -32.09 -11.46
N MET A 13 -43.13 -31.21 -12.07
CA MET A 13 -42.04 -31.63 -12.94
C MET A 13 -40.83 -31.99 -12.08
N GLU A 14 -40.73 -33.28 -11.77
CA GLU A 14 -39.66 -33.89 -10.97
C GLU A 14 -38.29 -33.68 -11.65
N PHE A 15 -37.51 -32.71 -11.18
CA PHE A 15 -36.14 -32.45 -11.65
C PHE A 15 -35.19 -33.47 -11.04
N LYS A 16 -34.88 -34.55 -11.78
CA LYS A 16 -33.84 -35.52 -11.40
C LYS A 16 -32.45 -34.89 -11.61
N PRO A 17 -31.62 -34.68 -10.56
CA PRO A 17 -30.26 -34.20 -10.76
C PRO A 17 -29.41 -35.33 -11.37
N ALA A 18 -28.80 -35.05 -12.52
CA ALA A 18 -27.83 -35.94 -13.14
C ALA A 18 -26.66 -36.17 -12.16
N GLU A 19 -26.34 -37.43 -11.89
CA GLU A 19 -25.17 -37.82 -11.11
C GLU A 19 -23.91 -37.25 -11.75
N GLU A 20 -23.25 -36.33 -11.05
CA GLU A 20 -21.91 -35.87 -11.41
C GLU A 20 -20.94 -37.04 -11.24
N GLU A 21 -20.64 -37.74 -12.34
CA GLU A 21 -19.48 -38.62 -12.42
C GLU A 21 -18.23 -37.81 -12.08
N ARG A 22 -17.78 -37.94 -10.82
CA ARG A 22 -16.47 -37.47 -10.39
C ARG A 22 -15.42 -38.28 -11.14
N ILE A 23 -15.00 -37.78 -12.29
CA ILE A 23 -13.83 -38.27 -13.02
C ILE A 23 -12.61 -38.03 -12.11
N ARG A 24 -12.25 -39.07 -11.35
CA ARG A 24 -11.05 -39.15 -10.54
C ARG A 24 -9.89 -39.44 -11.50
N TYR A 25 -9.17 -38.41 -11.93
CA TYR A 25 -7.98 -38.59 -12.78
C TYR A 25 -6.97 -39.48 -12.04
N GLY A 26 -6.58 -40.56 -12.71
CA GLY A 26 -5.99 -41.76 -12.12
C GLY A 26 -4.57 -41.56 -11.58
N GLY A 27 -4.32 -42.24 -10.46
CA GLY A 27 -2.98 -42.59 -10.02
C GLY A 27 -2.42 -43.75 -10.84
N ALA A 28 -1.09 -43.85 -10.90
CA ALA A 28 -0.39 -44.92 -11.61
C ALA A 28 -0.78 -46.29 -11.04
N GLN A 29 -1.49 -47.10 -11.82
CA GLN A 29 -1.63 -48.52 -11.56
C GLN A 29 -0.31 -49.20 -11.93
N ALA A 30 0.34 -49.79 -10.94
CA ALA A 30 1.39 -50.76 -11.14
C ALA A 30 0.74 -52.01 -11.74
N VAL A 31 1.08 -52.32 -12.98
CA VAL A 31 0.80 -53.61 -13.58
C VAL A 31 1.87 -54.56 -13.02
N ASN A 32 1.46 -55.41 -12.10
CA ASN A 32 2.16 -56.65 -11.83
C ASN A 32 1.71 -57.61 -12.93
N ASP A 33 2.56 -57.85 -13.92
CA ASP A 33 2.56 -59.10 -14.66
C ASP A 33 3.85 -59.81 -14.28
N ASP A 34 3.65 -60.85 -13.46
CA ASP A 34 4.60 -61.91 -13.18
C ASP A 34 4.86 -62.68 -14.50
N GLU A 35 5.98 -62.40 -15.16
CA GLU A 35 6.66 -63.40 -15.98
C GLU A 35 8.13 -63.44 -15.52
N GLU A 36 8.43 -64.49 -14.76
CA GLU A 36 9.78 -64.95 -14.48
C GLU A 36 10.47 -65.28 -15.80
N GLU A 37 11.28 -64.36 -16.32
CA GLU A 37 12.38 -64.73 -17.21
C GLU A 37 13.70 -64.66 -16.43
N GLU A 38 14.09 -65.84 -15.94
CA GLU A 38 15.42 -66.18 -15.46
C GLU A 38 16.42 -65.97 -16.61
N TYR A 39 17.20 -64.89 -16.55
CA TYR A 39 18.38 -64.72 -17.40
C TYR A 39 19.66 -64.75 -16.58
N GLU A 40 20.51 -65.66 -17.02
CA GLU A 40 21.79 -66.11 -16.48
C GLU A 40 22.77 -64.99 -16.09
N GLU A 41 23.54 -65.26 -15.04
CA GLU A 41 24.77 -64.56 -14.66
C GLU A 41 25.73 -64.41 -15.85
N GLY A 42 25.99 -63.17 -16.26
CA GLY A 42 27.20 -62.84 -17.03
C GLY A 42 27.13 -61.58 -17.89
N GLU A 43 27.46 -60.41 -17.33
CA GLU A 43 28.32 -59.37 -17.95
C GLU A 43 28.37 -58.12 -17.04
N ASP A 44 29.17 -58.23 -15.99
CA ASP A 44 29.26 -57.31 -14.86
C ASP A 44 29.92 -55.94 -15.16
N ASP A 45 30.27 -55.66 -16.41
CA ASP A 45 31.08 -54.50 -16.80
C ASP A 45 30.33 -53.47 -17.67
N GLU A 46 29.39 -53.89 -18.54
CA GLU A 46 28.66 -52.95 -19.41
C GLU A 46 27.63 -52.11 -18.65
N ASP A 47 26.91 -52.72 -17.70
CA ASP A 47 25.95 -51.98 -16.86
C ASP A 47 26.65 -51.02 -15.89
N LYS A 48 27.83 -51.38 -15.38
CA LYS A 48 28.68 -50.49 -14.58
C LYS A 48 29.18 -49.31 -15.41
N ARG A 49 29.55 -49.53 -16.68
CA ARG A 49 29.93 -48.45 -17.61
C ARG A 49 28.76 -47.53 -17.93
N ARG A 50 27.56 -48.08 -18.16
CA ARG A 50 26.34 -47.31 -18.43
C ARG A 50 25.83 -46.53 -17.21
N ALA A 51 26.04 -47.05 -16.00
CA ALA A 51 25.78 -46.33 -14.75
C ALA A 51 26.79 -45.19 -14.52
N ALA A 52 28.08 -45.45 -14.72
CA ALA A 52 29.14 -44.45 -14.60
C ALA A 52 28.99 -43.31 -15.63
N GLU A 53 28.55 -43.61 -16.85
CA GLU A 53 28.29 -42.59 -17.86
C GLU A 53 27.09 -41.70 -17.50
N ARG A 54 26.01 -42.30 -16.96
CA ARG A 54 24.85 -41.55 -16.43
C ARG A 54 25.24 -40.67 -15.24
N GLU A 55 26.11 -41.16 -14.36
CA GLU A 55 26.59 -40.40 -13.21
C GLU A 55 27.50 -39.24 -13.63
N ARG A 56 28.39 -39.43 -14.61
CA ARG A 56 29.20 -38.36 -15.19
C ARG A 56 28.34 -37.28 -15.84
N LYS A 57 27.33 -37.66 -16.64
CA LYS A 57 26.37 -36.70 -17.23
C LYS A 57 25.59 -35.95 -16.14
N LYS A 58 25.19 -36.62 -15.06
CA LYS A 58 24.49 -36.00 -13.93
C LYS A 58 25.40 -35.03 -13.15
N ALA A 59 26.67 -35.39 -12.94
CA ALA A 59 27.66 -34.54 -12.28
C ALA A 59 27.99 -33.31 -13.13
N GLU A 60 28.09 -33.45 -14.45
CA GLU A 60 28.31 -32.34 -15.37
C GLU A 60 27.12 -31.37 -15.39
N VAL A 61 25.89 -31.88 -15.43
CA VAL A 61 24.68 -31.04 -15.34
C VAL A 61 24.60 -30.33 -13.99
N ARG A 62 24.95 -31.01 -12.89
CA ARG A 62 24.99 -30.40 -11.54
C ARG A 62 26.06 -29.32 -11.44
N LYS A 63 27.25 -29.54 -12.00
CA LYS A 63 28.33 -28.56 -12.05
C LYS A 63 27.94 -27.35 -12.91
N ARG A 64 27.31 -27.56 -14.06
CA ARG A 64 26.77 -26.49 -14.92
C ARG A 64 25.68 -25.67 -14.23
N LEU A 65 24.80 -26.31 -13.46
CA LEU A 65 23.78 -25.64 -12.65
C LEU A 65 24.41 -24.83 -11.50
N GLU A 66 25.45 -25.36 -10.86
CA GLU A 66 26.16 -24.68 -9.76
C GLU A 66 26.97 -23.47 -10.25
N GLU A 67 27.65 -23.58 -11.39
CA GLU A 67 28.39 -22.48 -12.02
C GLU A 67 27.44 -21.38 -12.53
N ALA A 68 26.30 -21.75 -13.14
CA ALA A 68 25.24 -20.80 -13.49
C ALA A 68 24.63 -20.11 -12.25
N GLY A 69 24.55 -20.82 -11.12
CA GLY A 69 24.12 -20.28 -9.82
C GLY A 69 25.14 -19.31 -9.20
N ARG A 70 26.45 -19.60 -9.30
CA ARG A 70 27.53 -18.73 -8.82
C ARG A 70 27.62 -17.42 -9.60
N MET A 71 27.48 -17.48 -10.93
CA MET A 71 27.44 -16.30 -11.80
C MET A 71 26.27 -15.35 -11.48
N LYS A 72 25.12 -15.91 -11.06
CA LYS A 72 23.96 -15.12 -10.59
C LYS A 72 24.16 -14.50 -9.21
N LYS A 73 24.95 -15.15 -8.32
CA LYS A 73 25.29 -14.63 -6.98
C LYS A 73 26.34 -13.52 -7.04
N ALA A 74 27.27 -13.55 -7.99
CA ALA A 74 28.32 -12.55 -8.17
C ALA A 74 27.80 -11.18 -8.67
N LYS A 75 26.62 -11.13 -9.33
CA LYS A 75 25.97 -9.88 -9.79
C LYS A 75 25.04 -9.23 -8.74
N LYS A 76 25.15 -9.61 -7.46
CA LYS A 76 24.38 -9.01 -6.35
C LYS A 76 24.98 -7.64 -6.01
N GLY A 77 24.64 -6.64 -6.84
CA GLY A 77 25.19 -5.28 -6.78
C GLY A 77 25.15 -4.65 -5.39
N PHE A 78 26.19 -3.86 -5.11
CA PHE A 78 26.53 -2.88 -4.05
C PHE A 78 25.62 -2.67 -2.80
N LEU A 79 24.32 -2.95 -2.85
CA LEU A 79 23.39 -2.81 -1.75
C LEU A 79 22.49 -4.04 -1.62
N THR A 80 22.50 -4.69 -0.46
CA THR A 80 21.54 -5.76 -0.18
C THR A 80 20.10 -5.22 -0.22
N PRO A 81 19.12 -6.01 -0.68
CA PRO A 81 17.71 -5.58 -0.72
C PRO A 81 17.20 -5.06 0.64
N GLU A 82 17.65 -5.67 1.73
CA GLU A 82 17.34 -5.26 3.10
C GLU A 82 17.91 -3.89 3.45
N ARG A 83 19.19 -3.62 3.09
CA ARG A 83 19.81 -2.31 3.30
C ARG A 83 19.13 -1.23 2.46
N LYS A 84 18.72 -1.53 1.23
CA LYS A 84 17.91 -0.62 0.39
C LYS A 84 16.56 -0.30 1.04
N LYS A 85 15.88 -1.31 1.61
CA LYS A 85 14.60 -1.12 2.33
C LYS A 85 14.78 -0.26 3.57
N LYS A 86 15.82 -0.52 4.38
CA LYS A 86 16.14 0.28 5.57
C LYS A 86 16.45 1.73 5.21
N LEU A 87 17.23 1.96 4.15
CA LEU A 87 17.56 3.31 3.69
C LEU A 87 16.32 4.07 3.22
N ARG A 88 15.44 3.45 2.42
CA ARG A 88 14.16 4.07 2.01
C ARG A 88 13.31 4.45 3.21
N LYS A 89 13.23 3.58 4.22
CA LYS A 89 12.51 3.87 5.46
C LYS A 89 13.11 5.09 6.17
N LEU A 90 14.42 5.16 6.31
CA LEU A 90 15.11 6.30 6.93
C LEU A 90 14.88 7.59 6.16
N LEU A 91 14.93 7.55 4.83
CA LEU A 91 14.65 8.72 3.98
C LEU A 91 13.20 9.21 4.13
N MET A 92 12.23 8.30 4.15
CA MET A 92 10.82 8.66 4.38
C MET A 92 10.59 9.22 5.79
N LEU A 93 11.24 8.65 6.81
CA LEU A 93 11.15 9.14 8.18
C LEU A 93 11.74 10.55 8.29
N LYS A 94 12.93 10.77 7.73
CA LYS A 94 13.55 12.09 7.71
C LYS A 94 12.70 13.09 6.92
N ALA A 95 12.21 12.72 5.74
CA ALA A 95 11.34 13.61 4.94
C ALA A 95 10.05 13.98 5.68
N ALA A 96 9.46 13.07 6.45
CA ALA A 96 8.29 13.36 7.26
C ALA A 96 8.61 14.30 8.44
N GLU A 97 9.77 14.11 9.07
CA GLU A 97 10.27 15.00 10.13
C GLU A 97 10.56 16.40 9.59
N ASP A 98 11.33 16.49 8.49
CA ASP A 98 11.66 17.75 7.81
C ASP A 98 10.38 18.49 7.38
N LEU A 99 9.38 17.79 6.85
CA LEU A 99 8.08 18.37 6.48
C LEU A 99 7.37 18.97 7.69
N LYS A 100 7.38 18.28 8.85
CA LYS A 100 6.77 18.78 10.08
C LYS A 100 7.52 20.00 10.63
N GLN A 101 8.85 19.99 10.58
CA GLN A 101 9.68 21.13 10.99
C GLN A 101 9.41 22.34 10.11
N GLN A 102 9.37 22.17 8.78
CA GLN A 102 9.03 23.24 7.85
C GLN A 102 7.63 23.81 8.10
N GLN A 103 6.64 22.98 8.39
CA GLN A 103 5.30 23.43 8.75
C GLN A 103 5.30 24.27 10.03
N MET A 104 6.04 23.83 11.05
CA MET A 104 6.17 24.57 12.30
C MET A 104 6.84 25.93 12.09
N LEU A 105 7.94 25.98 11.34
CA LEU A 105 8.65 27.22 11.01
C LEU A 105 7.76 28.17 10.20
N LYS A 106 7.04 27.66 9.20
CA LYS A 106 6.11 28.45 8.39
C LYS A 106 4.96 29.02 9.23
N GLU A 107 4.45 28.26 10.20
CA GLU A 107 3.41 28.75 11.10
C GLU A 107 3.95 29.81 12.08
N GLN A 108 5.15 29.62 12.61
CA GLN A 108 5.81 30.62 13.46
C GLN A 108 6.08 31.92 12.69
N GLU A 109 6.58 31.82 11.46
CA GLU A 109 6.79 32.98 10.60
C GLU A 109 5.48 33.66 10.23
N ARG A 110 4.42 32.87 9.94
CA ARG A 110 3.07 33.40 9.74
C ARG A 110 2.60 34.19 10.97
N GLN A 111 2.77 33.65 12.18
CA GLN A 111 2.40 34.35 13.41
C GLN A 111 3.20 35.64 13.59
N ARG A 112 4.51 35.62 13.35
CA ARG A 112 5.37 36.82 13.40
C ARG A 112 4.90 37.90 12.43
N ILE A 113 4.66 37.53 11.17
CA ILE A 113 4.20 38.47 10.14
C ILE A 113 2.81 39.03 10.48
N LEU A 114 1.91 38.21 11.03
CA LEU A 114 0.59 38.70 11.45
C LEU A 114 0.71 39.69 12.62
N GLN A 115 1.58 39.45 13.59
CA GLN A 115 1.84 40.39 14.68
C GLN A 115 2.47 41.69 14.20
N GLU A 116 3.34 41.64 13.18
CA GLU A 116 3.95 42.84 12.58
C GLU A 116 2.96 43.64 11.72
N ARG A 117 2.04 42.98 11.00
CA ARG A 117 1.12 43.62 10.05
C ARG A 117 -0.19 44.09 10.65
N ILE A 118 -0.70 43.40 11.67
CA ILE A 118 -1.97 43.79 12.29
C ILE A 118 -1.67 44.93 13.25
N PRO A 119 -2.25 46.13 13.06
CA PRO A 119 -2.09 47.21 14.01
C PRO A 119 -2.63 46.78 15.38
N VAL A 120 -1.87 47.08 16.43
CA VAL A 120 -2.27 46.74 17.80
C VAL A 120 -3.37 47.70 18.22
N LEU A 121 -4.49 47.14 18.69
CA LEU A 121 -5.58 47.92 19.24
C LEU A 121 -5.11 48.61 20.52
N PRO A 122 -5.42 49.91 20.74
CA PRO A 122 -5.12 50.57 22.00
C PRO A 122 -5.70 49.77 23.18
N GLU A 123 -4.91 49.54 24.22
CA GLU A 123 -5.31 48.71 25.37
C GLU A 123 -6.50 49.33 26.13
N ASP A 124 -6.55 50.67 26.20
CA ASP A 124 -7.55 51.42 26.98
C ASP A 124 -8.52 52.20 26.08
N LEU A 125 -9.36 51.49 25.31
CA LEU A 125 -10.40 52.11 24.46
C LEU A 125 -11.40 52.98 25.23
N ASP A 126 -11.69 52.64 26.48
CA ASP A 126 -12.64 53.38 27.33
C ASP A 126 -12.08 54.72 27.83
N SER A 127 -10.78 54.96 27.64
CA SER A 127 -10.12 56.21 28.04
C SER A 127 -10.09 57.26 26.92
N LEU A 128 -10.38 56.87 25.67
CA LEU A 128 -10.35 57.74 24.51
C LEU A 128 -11.60 58.62 24.42
N ASP A 129 -11.43 59.84 23.89
CA ASP A 129 -12.57 60.70 23.59
C ASP A 129 -13.35 60.18 22.37
N THR A 130 -14.62 60.56 22.28
CA THR A 130 -15.52 60.21 21.18
C THR A 130 -14.98 60.61 19.81
N SER A 131 -14.25 61.73 19.71
CA SER A 131 -13.59 62.17 18.47
C SER A 131 -12.44 61.25 18.09
N GLU A 132 -11.57 60.92 19.04
CA GLU A 132 -10.42 60.04 18.83
C GLU A 132 -10.86 58.63 18.42
N LEU A 133 -11.95 58.14 19.00
CA LEU A 133 -12.54 56.86 18.63
C LEU A 133 -13.08 56.84 17.19
N GLN A 134 -13.66 57.95 16.73
CA GLN A 134 -14.13 58.08 15.34
C GLN A 134 -12.96 58.15 14.34
N GLU A 135 -11.90 58.88 14.67
CA GLU A 135 -10.69 58.95 13.85
C GLU A 135 -10.04 57.56 13.71
N LEU A 136 -9.88 56.85 14.83
CA LEU A 136 -9.36 55.48 14.84
C LEU A 136 -10.24 54.55 13.98
N ALA A 137 -11.56 54.60 14.13
CA ALA A 137 -12.47 53.78 13.34
C ALA A 137 -12.34 54.04 11.82
N ASN A 138 -12.16 55.30 11.42
CA ASN A 138 -11.97 55.67 10.03
C ASN A 138 -10.62 55.17 9.48
N GLU A 139 -9.53 55.28 10.26
CA GLU A 139 -8.21 54.76 9.89
C GLU A 139 -8.24 53.24 9.64
N TYR A 140 -8.86 52.48 10.55
CA TYR A 140 -9.04 51.03 10.38
C TYR A 140 -9.89 50.69 9.15
N PHE A 141 -10.93 51.48 8.89
CA PHE A 141 -11.78 51.28 7.71
C PHE A 141 -11.01 51.50 6.40
N GLU A 142 -10.23 52.58 6.30
CA GLU A 142 -9.35 52.83 5.15
C GLU A 142 -8.33 51.71 4.96
N HIS A 143 -7.71 51.24 6.05
CA HIS A 143 -6.76 50.13 6.00
C HIS A 143 -7.41 48.83 5.52
N ILE A 144 -8.64 48.52 5.96
CA ILE A 144 -9.39 47.36 5.50
C ILE A 144 -9.66 47.44 4.00
N LEU A 145 -10.07 48.60 3.48
CA LEU A 145 -10.31 48.79 2.05
C LEU A 145 -9.05 48.51 1.22
N GLU A 146 -7.89 49.01 1.67
CA GLU A 146 -6.61 48.74 1.02
C GLU A 146 -6.27 47.24 1.04
N LEU A 147 -6.40 46.59 2.20
CA LEU A 147 -6.14 45.15 2.36
C LEU A 147 -7.08 44.30 1.50
N GLU A 148 -8.34 44.69 1.34
CA GLU A 148 -9.29 44.00 0.46
C GLU A 148 -8.88 44.08 -1.00
N SER A 149 -8.42 45.25 -1.46
CA SER A 149 -7.85 45.41 -2.80
C SER A 149 -6.64 44.51 -3.01
N GLN A 150 -5.66 44.56 -2.10
CA GLN A 150 -4.44 43.73 -2.19
C GLN A 150 -4.77 42.24 -2.15
N LYS A 151 -5.74 41.82 -1.32
CA LYS A 151 -6.22 40.44 -1.25
C LYS A 151 -6.84 40.00 -2.57
N TYR A 152 -7.60 40.86 -3.24
CA TYR A 152 -8.17 40.54 -4.54
C TYR A 152 -7.09 40.25 -5.57
N ASP A 153 -6.09 41.14 -5.68
CA ASP A 153 -4.97 41.00 -6.62
C ASP A 153 -4.19 39.70 -6.36
N LEU A 154 -3.81 39.45 -5.11
CA LEU A 154 -3.14 38.21 -4.71
C LEU A 154 -3.97 36.96 -5.02
N SER A 155 -5.29 37.01 -4.77
CA SER A 155 -6.19 35.89 -5.05
C SER A 155 -6.32 35.63 -6.55
N TYR A 156 -6.30 36.69 -7.36
CA TYR A 156 -6.34 36.58 -8.82
C TYR A 156 -5.04 35.96 -9.36
N GLU A 157 -3.88 36.41 -8.89
CA GLU A 157 -2.58 35.85 -9.25
C GLU A 157 -2.49 34.36 -8.88
N VAL A 158 -2.89 33.98 -7.66
CA VAL A 158 -2.93 32.57 -7.23
C VAL A 158 -3.82 31.74 -8.16
N ARG A 159 -5.01 32.25 -8.49
CA ARG A 159 -5.92 31.57 -9.42
C ARG A 159 -5.30 31.40 -10.81
N GLN A 160 -4.62 32.42 -11.33
CA GLN A 160 -3.92 32.32 -12.62
C GLN A 160 -2.83 31.25 -12.58
N LYS A 161 -2.07 31.18 -11.48
CA LYS A 161 -1.05 30.15 -11.27
C LYS A 161 -1.64 28.75 -11.14
N ASP A 162 -2.79 28.61 -10.48
CA ASP A 162 -3.50 27.33 -10.40
C ASP A 162 -3.95 26.85 -11.79
N PHE A 163 -4.45 27.76 -12.64
CA PHE A 163 -4.77 27.44 -14.03
C PHE A 163 -3.53 27.01 -14.82
N GLU A 164 -2.42 27.74 -14.70
CA GLU A 164 -1.15 27.41 -15.34
C GLU A 164 -0.64 26.02 -14.92
N ILE A 165 -0.69 25.70 -13.61
CA ILE A 165 -0.31 24.38 -13.09
C ILE A 165 -1.23 23.28 -13.65
N ASN A 166 -2.54 23.54 -13.74
CA ASN A 166 -3.48 22.57 -14.28
C ASN A 166 -3.23 22.29 -15.76
N GLU A 167 -3.02 23.32 -16.56
CA GLU A 167 -2.65 23.20 -17.98
C GLU A 167 -1.35 22.41 -18.16
N LEU A 168 -0.31 22.74 -17.38
CA LEU A 168 0.96 22.01 -17.41
C LEU A 168 0.79 20.55 -16.96
N THR A 169 -0.07 20.31 -15.98
CA THR A 169 -0.39 18.96 -15.50
C THR A 169 -1.08 18.14 -16.59
N ILE A 170 -2.02 18.73 -17.33
CA ILE A 170 -2.67 18.09 -18.48
C ILE A 170 -1.64 17.78 -19.57
N ALA A 171 -0.81 18.76 -19.95
CA ALA A 171 0.22 18.58 -20.97
C ALA A 171 1.21 17.45 -20.60
N VAL A 172 1.69 17.42 -19.37
CA VAL A 172 2.57 16.35 -18.87
C VAL A 172 1.88 14.99 -18.90
N ASN A 173 0.59 14.92 -18.55
CA ASN A 173 -0.16 13.67 -18.57
C ASN A 173 -0.43 13.16 -19.99
N ASP A 174 -0.75 14.04 -20.94
CA ASP A 174 -0.94 13.67 -22.34
C ASP A 174 0.38 13.20 -22.97
N LEU A 175 1.50 13.87 -22.67
CA LEU A 175 2.85 13.46 -23.09
C LEU A 175 3.28 12.11 -22.48
N ARG A 176 2.95 11.86 -21.21
CA ARG A 176 3.27 10.60 -20.52
C ARG A 176 2.37 9.43 -20.99
N GLY A 177 1.43 9.70 -21.89
CA GLY A 177 0.40 8.79 -22.33
C GLY A 177 -0.81 8.88 -21.42
N LYS A 178 -1.85 9.54 -21.92
CA LYS A 178 -3.20 9.53 -21.35
C LYS A 178 -3.56 8.06 -21.16
N PHE A 179 -3.60 7.59 -19.90
CA PHE A 179 -3.92 6.22 -19.50
C PHE A 179 -2.74 5.22 -19.38
N VAL A 180 -1.79 5.46 -18.47
CA VAL A 180 -1.29 4.32 -17.67
C VAL A 180 -2.46 3.87 -16.81
N LYS A 181 -3.35 3.00 -17.35
CA LYS A 181 -4.49 2.45 -16.61
C LYS A 181 -3.93 1.92 -15.29
N PRO A 182 -4.25 2.54 -14.14
CA PRO A 182 -3.89 1.95 -12.87
C PRO A 182 -4.53 0.57 -12.89
N THR A 183 -3.72 -0.49 -12.86
CA THR A 183 -4.23 -1.85 -12.96
C THR A 183 -5.32 -1.99 -11.91
N LEU A 184 -6.58 -2.17 -12.32
CA LEU A 184 -7.73 -2.20 -11.42
C LEU A 184 -7.57 -3.42 -10.52
N LYS A 185 -6.97 -3.23 -9.34
CA LYS A 185 -6.88 -4.28 -8.33
C LYS A 185 -8.26 -4.42 -7.71
N LYS A 186 -8.73 -5.67 -7.55
CA LYS A 186 -9.95 -5.97 -6.81
C LYS A 186 -9.78 -5.52 -5.36
N VAL A 187 -10.16 -4.29 -5.07
CA VAL A 187 -10.19 -3.74 -3.72
C VAL A 187 -11.47 -4.22 -3.06
N SER A 188 -11.34 -5.08 -2.04
CA SER A 188 -12.49 -5.49 -1.23
C SER A 188 -12.97 -4.28 -0.41
N LYS A 189 -14.27 -3.95 -0.48
CA LYS A 189 -14.90 -2.85 0.29
C LYS A 189 -14.88 -3.09 1.82
N THR A 190 -14.36 -4.23 2.27
CA THR A 190 -14.30 -4.62 3.68
C THR A 190 -13.52 -3.58 4.51
N ASP A 191 -12.43 -3.01 3.98
CA ASP A 191 -11.60 -2.05 4.72
C ASP A 191 -12.33 -0.73 5.01
N SER A 192 -13.11 -0.23 4.03
CA SER A 192 -13.96 0.96 4.22
C SER A 192 -15.12 0.71 5.20
N LYS A 193 -15.69 -0.51 5.19
CA LYS A 193 -16.70 -0.92 6.18
C LYS A 193 -16.09 -1.03 7.58
N PHE A 194 -14.87 -1.55 7.70
CA PHE A 194 -14.12 -1.60 8.95
C PHE A 194 -13.77 -0.21 9.47
N ASN A 195 -13.42 0.75 8.62
CA ASN A 195 -13.15 2.12 9.08
C ASN A 195 -14.39 2.81 9.66
N LYS A 196 -15.59 2.50 9.16
CA LYS A 196 -16.86 3.00 9.76
C LYS A 196 -17.08 2.40 11.16
N ILE A 197 -16.76 1.11 11.34
CA ILE A 197 -16.84 0.41 12.63
C ILE A 197 -15.73 0.87 13.61
N LYS A 198 -14.51 1.14 13.13
CA LYS A 198 -13.39 1.70 13.92
C LYS A 198 -13.67 3.11 14.43
N LYS A 199 -14.56 3.86 13.76
CA LYS A 199 -14.93 5.22 14.17
C LYS A 199 -16.08 5.22 15.20
N SER A 200 -16.91 4.18 15.19
CA SER A 200 -18.04 4.01 16.12
C SER A 200 -17.71 3.15 17.36
N GLY A 201 -16.63 2.37 17.31
CA GLY A 201 -16.08 1.67 18.47
C GLY A 201 -14.66 2.13 18.72
N ALA A 202 -14.38 2.66 19.90
CA ALA A 202 -13.04 2.95 20.37
C ALA A 202 -12.23 1.64 20.49
N ALA A 203 -11.73 1.15 19.36
CA ALA A 203 -10.83 0.03 19.29
C ALA A 203 -9.64 0.44 18.42
N ALA A 204 -8.47 0.29 19.00
CA ALA A 204 -7.17 0.65 18.47
C ALA A 204 -7.02 0.24 17.00
N LYS A 205 -6.15 1.00 16.29
CA LYS A 205 -5.57 0.64 14.99
C LYS A 205 -5.66 -0.86 14.77
N VAL A 206 -6.30 -1.29 13.68
CA VAL A 206 -6.22 -2.67 13.20
C VAL A 206 -4.78 -2.94 12.83
N ASP A 207 -3.99 -3.22 13.85
CA ASP A 207 -2.61 -3.62 13.77
C ASP A 207 -2.65 -5.14 13.64
N PHE A 208 -2.09 -5.66 12.56
CA PHE A 208 -2.01 -7.10 12.35
C PHE A 208 -1.31 -7.82 13.52
N ARG A 209 -0.53 -7.07 14.30
CA ARG A 209 0.16 -7.53 15.51
C ARG A 209 -0.78 -7.83 16.68
N SER A 210 -1.94 -7.17 16.79
CA SER A 210 -2.85 -7.38 17.92
C SER A 210 -3.57 -8.73 17.87
N ASN A 211 -3.72 -9.31 16.67
CA ASN A 211 -4.34 -10.62 16.47
C ASN A 211 -3.33 -11.78 16.52
N LEU A 212 -2.04 -11.49 16.73
CA LEU A 212 -1.01 -12.52 16.90
C LEU A 212 -0.83 -12.83 18.39
N LYS A 213 -0.88 -14.11 18.75
CA LYS A 213 -0.60 -14.56 20.11
C LYS A 213 0.89 -14.32 20.41
N THR A 214 1.19 -13.40 21.32
CA THR A 214 2.54 -13.24 21.85
C THR A 214 2.86 -14.40 22.79
N VAL A 215 3.91 -15.16 22.49
CA VAL A 215 4.41 -16.20 23.39
C VAL A 215 5.46 -15.56 24.29
N GLU A 216 5.18 -15.48 25.60
CA GLU A 216 6.13 -15.08 26.63
C GLU A 216 7.14 -16.22 26.84
N SER A 217 8.06 -16.40 25.89
CA SER A 217 9.18 -17.31 26.10
C SER A 217 10.31 -16.56 26.81
N ASN A 218 10.35 -16.65 28.14
CA ASN A 218 11.47 -16.20 28.99
C ASN A 218 12.78 -17.00 28.78
N LYS A 219 12.93 -17.72 27.66
CA LYS A 219 14.10 -18.57 27.40
C LYS A 219 15.34 -17.81 26.87
N TYR A 220 15.20 -16.52 26.59
CA TYR A 220 16.29 -15.68 26.06
C TYR A 220 16.37 -14.29 26.71
N ALA A 221 15.65 -14.06 27.83
CA ALA A 221 15.89 -12.88 28.64
C ALA A 221 17.27 -13.06 29.29
N MET A 222 18.25 -12.25 28.89
CA MET A 222 19.53 -12.18 29.59
C MET A 222 19.26 -11.56 30.96
N ASP A 223 19.58 -12.29 32.04
CA ASP A 223 19.56 -11.73 33.38
C ASP A 223 20.58 -10.58 33.45
N GLU A 224 20.10 -9.35 33.61
CA GLU A 224 20.96 -8.23 33.96
C GLU A 224 21.44 -8.42 35.41
N PRO A 225 22.74 -8.26 35.71
CA PRO A 225 23.23 -8.38 37.08
C PRO A 225 22.64 -7.26 37.93
N GLU A 226 22.04 -7.65 39.06
CA GLU A 226 21.59 -6.71 40.09
C GLU A 226 22.76 -5.86 40.60
N LYS A 227 22.44 -4.61 40.90
CA LYS A 227 23.34 -3.49 41.24
C LYS A 227 24.39 -3.79 42.31
#